data_AF-A0A957VPQ0-F1
#
_entry.id   AF-A0A957VPQ0-F1
#
_cell.length_a   1.000
_cell.length_b   1.000
_cell.length_c   1.000
_cell.angle_alpha   90.00
_cell.angle_beta   90.00
_cell.angle_gamma   90.00
#
_symmetry.space_group_name_H-M   'P 1'
#
loop_
_entity.id
_entity.type
_entity.pdbx_description
1 polymer ?
#
loop_
_entity_poly.entity_id
_entity_poly.type
_entity_poly.pdbx_seq_one_letter_code
_entity_poly.pdbx_strand_id
1 'polypeptide(L)'
;LGTVAVSRLGIHRRGHTMLVTALVLPALMAGFAFAPGMWVACSLLIGIGAALLVLQSLAITVVQVNIPDRVRGRVMSIYSILHAGSDTMGNVAVGWLATFIGLPLSLSLAALAAGAYALGLRTLLPDVDRLD
;
A
#
# COMPACT_ATOMS: atom_id res chain seq x y z
N LEU A 1 -14.14 -2.48 9.39
CA LEU A 1 -13.50 -2.32 10.72
C LEU A 1 -12.17 -1.56 10.63
N GLY A 2 -11.25 -1.90 9.70
CA GLY A 2 -10.02 -1.11 9.46
C GLY A 2 -10.26 0.36 9.04
N THR A 3 -11.32 0.61 8.26
CA THR A 3 -11.73 1.96 7.85
C THR A 3 -12.34 2.80 8.97
N VAL A 4 -12.81 2.19 10.07
CA VAL A 4 -13.39 2.91 11.22
C VAL A 4 -12.31 3.29 12.24
N ALA A 5 -11.27 2.47 12.39
CA ALA A 5 -10.13 2.79 13.24
C ALA A 5 -9.29 3.95 12.66
N VAL A 6 -9.11 3.98 11.34
CA VAL A 6 -8.41 5.09 10.66
C VAL A 6 -9.29 6.33 10.52
N SER A 7 -10.61 6.18 10.34
CA SER A 7 -11.50 7.36 10.26
C SER A 7 -11.59 8.15 11.57
N ARG A 8 -11.22 7.55 12.72
CA ARG A 8 -11.15 8.26 13.99
C ARG A 8 -9.85 9.04 14.21
N LEU A 9 -8.82 8.84 13.39
CA LEU A 9 -7.49 9.45 13.62
C LEU A 9 -7.10 10.60 12.68
N GLY A 10 -7.93 11.01 11.72
CA GLY A 10 -7.71 12.29 11.05
C GLY A 10 -8.15 12.37 9.59
N ILE A 11 -9.43 12.69 9.40
CA ILE A 11 -9.98 13.10 8.10
C ILE A 11 -9.44 14.49 7.67
N HIS A 12 -8.68 15.18 8.54
CA HIS A 12 -8.18 16.54 8.34
C HIS A 12 -6.77 16.67 7.74
N ARG A 13 -6.02 15.58 7.52
CA ARG A 13 -4.66 15.62 6.91
C ARG A 13 -4.45 14.43 5.97
N ARG A 14 -4.76 14.63 4.69
CA ARG A 14 -4.81 13.55 3.68
C ARG A 14 -3.40 13.03 3.36
N GLY A 15 -2.40 13.92 3.31
CA GLY A 15 -1.00 13.58 3.05
C GLY A 15 -0.36 12.76 4.18
N HIS A 16 -0.53 13.19 5.43
CA HIS A 16 0.04 12.50 6.60
C HIS A 16 -0.50 11.07 6.77
N THR A 17 -1.80 10.87 6.53
CA THR A 17 -2.43 9.55 6.65
C THR A 17 -1.93 8.58 5.56
N MET A 18 -1.73 9.05 4.33
CA MET A 18 -1.12 8.23 3.26
C MET A 18 0.31 7.82 3.61
N LEU A 19 1.13 8.74 4.13
CA LEU A 19 2.52 8.46 4.51
C LEU A 19 2.62 7.45 5.67
N VAL A 20 1.80 7.61 6.71
CA VAL A 20 1.78 6.66 7.84
C VAL A 20 1.35 5.27 7.37
N THR A 21 0.31 5.18 6.53
CA THR A 21 -0.18 3.88 6.03
C THR A 21 0.84 3.20 5.12
N ALA A 22 1.55 3.98 4.28
CA ALA A 22 2.61 3.49 3.40
C ALA A 22 3.86 2.98 4.15
N LEU A 23 4.09 3.43 5.39
CA LEU A 23 5.18 2.94 6.25
C LEU A 23 4.74 1.75 7.12
N VAL A 24 3.51 1.76 7.61
CA VAL A 24 2.97 0.69 8.46
C VAL A 24 2.82 -0.62 7.68
N LEU A 25 2.46 -0.55 6.40
CA LEU A 25 2.23 -1.71 5.54
C LEU A 25 3.51 -2.57 5.32
N PRO A 26 4.66 -2.02 4.91
CA PRO A 26 5.91 -2.78 4.81
C PRO A 26 6.42 -3.24 6.19
N ALA A 27 6.20 -2.48 7.26
CA ALA A 27 6.56 -2.92 8.62
C ALA A 27 5.75 -4.16 9.05
N LEU A 28 4.45 -4.19 8.77
CA LEU A 28 3.59 -5.35 9.02
C LEU A 28 3.98 -6.54 8.12
N MET A 29 4.31 -6.32 6.85
CA MET A 29 4.77 -7.41 5.97
C MET A 29 6.12 -8.00 6.42
N ALA A 30 7.05 -7.17 6.88
CA ALA A 30 8.31 -7.63 7.46
C ALA A 30 8.07 -8.45 8.74
N GLY A 31 7.15 -8.01 9.60
CA GLY A 31 6.75 -8.78 10.78
C GLY A 31 6.07 -10.12 10.44
N PHE A 32 5.32 -10.17 9.34
CA PHE A 32 4.64 -11.40 8.89
C PHE A 32 5.63 -12.45 8.40
N ALA A 33 6.72 -12.02 7.74
CA ALA A 33 7.76 -12.92 7.27
C ALA A 33 8.44 -13.72 8.41
N PHE A 34 8.47 -13.19 9.63
CA PHE A 34 9.07 -13.84 10.80
C PHE A 34 8.06 -14.32 11.85
N ALA A 35 6.76 -14.36 11.53
CA ALA A 35 5.73 -14.67 12.51
C ALA A 35 5.84 -16.14 13.01
N PRO A 36 6.08 -16.38 14.32
CA PRO A 36 6.35 -17.73 14.85
C PRO A 36 5.06 -18.56 15.13
N GLY A 37 3.92 -18.23 14.52
CA GLY A 37 2.68 -19.00 14.73
C GLY A 37 1.47 -18.52 13.94
N MET A 38 0.54 -19.45 13.68
CA MET A 38 -0.69 -19.23 12.89
C MET A 38 -1.52 -18.03 13.37
N TRP A 39 -1.71 -17.90 14.68
CA TRP A 39 -2.53 -16.83 15.28
C TRP A 39 -1.91 -15.43 15.13
N VAL A 40 -0.58 -15.35 15.23
CA VAL A 40 0.17 -14.10 15.01
C VAL A 40 0.12 -13.72 13.53
N ALA A 41 0.32 -14.70 12.64
CA ALA A 41 0.21 -14.53 11.20
C ALA A 41 -1.19 -14.03 10.78
N CYS A 42 -2.26 -14.63 11.32
CA CYS A 42 -3.65 -14.18 11.07
C CYS A 42 -3.89 -12.74 11.55
N SER A 43 -3.40 -12.39 12.74
CA SER A 43 -3.56 -11.03 13.28
C SER A 43 -2.84 -9.99 12.43
N LEU A 44 -1.63 -10.30 11.94
CA LEU A 44 -0.89 -9.44 11.03
C LEU A 44 -1.58 -9.33 9.65
N LEU A 45 -2.10 -10.43 9.11
CA LEU A 45 -2.86 -10.43 7.86
C LEU A 45 -4.10 -9.53 7.93
N ILE A 46 -4.81 -9.52 9.06
CA ILE A 46 -5.94 -8.60 9.29
C ILE A 46 -5.45 -7.15 9.24
N GLY A 47 -4.32 -6.85 9.88
CA GLY A 47 -3.70 -5.51 9.85
C GLY A 47 -3.29 -5.08 8.43
N ILE A 48 -2.63 -5.98 7.69
CA ILE A 48 -2.20 -5.76 6.30
C ILE A 48 -3.42 -5.49 5.40
N GLY A 49 -4.46 -6.32 5.50
CA GLY A 49 -5.70 -6.15 4.73
C GLY A 49 -6.41 -4.83 5.03
N ALA A 50 -6.44 -4.42 6.31
CA ALA A 50 -7.00 -3.14 6.71
C ALA A 50 -6.22 -1.95 6.11
N ALA A 51 -4.89 -1.99 6.14
CA ALA A 51 -4.04 -0.95 5.57
C ALA A 51 -4.17 -0.86 4.04
N LEU A 52 -4.22 -2.00 3.35
CA LEU A 52 -4.44 -2.08 1.89
C LEU A 52 -5.77 -1.43 1.48
N LEU A 53 -6.85 -1.73 2.20
CA LEU A 53 -8.17 -1.15 1.93
C LEU A 53 -8.16 0.38 2.03
N VAL A 54 -7.50 0.93 3.05
CA VAL A 54 -7.37 2.37 3.26
C VAL A 54 -6.57 3.00 2.12
N LEU A 55 -5.42 2.42 1.78
CA LEU A 55 -4.55 2.93 0.72
C LEU A 55 -5.26 2.93 -0.64
N GLN A 56 -5.94 1.84 -0.98
CA GLN A 56 -6.71 1.71 -2.22
C GLN A 56 -7.85 2.72 -2.29
N SER A 57 -8.61 2.86 -1.20
CA SER A 57 -9.74 3.78 -1.17
C SER A 57 -9.28 5.23 -1.30
N LEU A 58 -8.17 5.60 -0.66
CA LEU A 58 -7.55 6.92 -0.81
C LEU A 58 -7.02 7.14 -2.24
N ALA A 59 -6.32 6.16 -2.82
CA ALA A 59 -5.77 6.26 -4.17
C ALA A 59 -6.87 6.49 -5.21
N ILE A 60 -7.94 5.70 -5.16
CA ILE A 60 -9.12 5.87 -6.00
C ILE A 60 -9.74 7.25 -5.81
N THR A 61 -9.90 7.72 -4.56
CA THR A 61 -10.51 9.03 -4.26
C THR A 61 -9.65 10.18 -4.79
N VAL A 62 -8.33 10.14 -4.58
CA VAL A 62 -7.41 11.17 -5.08
C VAL A 62 -7.46 11.24 -6.60
N VAL A 63 -7.42 10.10 -7.27
CA VAL A 63 -7.56 10.04 -8.73
C VAL A 63 -8.90 10.64 -9.16
N GLN A 64 -10.01 10.20 -8.55
CA GLN A 64 -11.35 10.66 -8.91
C GLN A 64 -11.57 12.17 -8.71
N VAL A 65 -11.07 12.75 -7.62
CA VAL A 65 -11.25 14.18 -7.30
C VAL A 65 -10.44 15.09 -8.21
N ASN A 66 -9.31 14.62 -8.74
CA ASN A 66 -8.46 15.39 -9.64
C ASN A 66 -8.90 15.33 -11.12
N ILE A 67 -9.89 14.50 -11.47
CA ILE A 67 -10.29 14.26 -12.87
C ILE A 67 -11.67 14.87 -13.15
N PRO A 68 -11.82 15.64 -14.25
CA PRO A 68 -13.12 16.14 -14.69
C PRO A 68 -14.10 15.01 -15.07
N ASP A 69 -15.38 15.15 -14.70
CA ASP A 69 -16.43 14.13 -14.89
C ASP A 69 -16.54 13.58 -16.33
N ARG A 70 -16.28 14.44 -17.33
CA ARG A 70 -16.39 14.12 -18.77
C ARG A 70 -15.41 13.02 -19.22
N VAL A 71 -14.25 12.90 -18.56
CA VAL A 71 -13.20 11.93 -18.91
C VAL A 71 -12.95 10.91 -17.80
N ARG A 72 -13.69 10.98 -16.69
CA ARG A 72 -13.53 10.14 -15.50
C ARG A 72 -13.56 8.65 -15.84
N GLY A 73 -14.49 8.20 -16.67
CA GLY A 73 -14.60 6.79 -17.08
C GLY A 73 -13.39 6.28 -17.87
N ARG A 74 -12.81 7.12 -18.74
CA ARG A 74 -11.60 6.76 -19.52
C ARG A 74 -10.36 6.69 -18.65
N VAL A 75 -10.17 7.68 -17.79
CA VAL A 75 -8.99 7.73 -16.91
C VAL A 75 -9.05 6.61 -15.86
N MET A 76 -10.22 6.33 -15.29
CA MET A 76 -10.38 5.21 -14.36
C MET A 76 -10.14 3.85 -15.03
N SER A 77 -10.49 3.69 -16.31
CA SER A 77 -10.17 2.46 -17.06
C SER A 77 -8.66 2.27 -17.22
N ILE A 78 -7.95 3.32 -17.63
CA ILE A 78 -6.47 3.30 -17.73
C ILE A 78 -5.83 3.04 -16.36
N TYR A 79 -6.33 3.71 -15.31
CA TYR A 79 -5.89 3.49 -13.94
C TYR A 79 -6.05 2.02 -13.52
N SER A 80 -7.22 1.42 -13.75
CA SER A 80 -7.47 0.01 -13.42
C SER A 80 -6.55 -0.95 -14.18
N ILE A 81 -6.28 -0.69 -15.47
CA ILE A 81 -5.36 -1.51 -16.27
C ILE A 81 -3.93 -1.40 -15.74
N LEU A 82 -3.45 -0.18 -15.45
CA LEU A 82 -2.11 0.05 -14.91
C LEU A 82 -1.95 -0.57 -13.51
N HIS A 83 -2.98 -0.44 -12.68
CA HIS A 83 -3.00 -0.99 -11.34
C HIS A 83 -2.97 -2.52 -11.36
N ALA A 84 -3.88 -3.16 -12.10
CA ALA A 84 -3.91 -4.62 -12.24
C ALA A 84 -2.64 -5.18 -12.89
N GLY A 85 -2.08 -4.45 -13.87
CA GLY A 85 -0.80 -4.79 -14.48
C GLY A 85 0.35 -4.76 -13.47
N SER A 86 0.41 -3.70 -12.66
CA SER A 86 1.43 -3.51 -11.63
C SER A 86 1.35 -4.59 -10.54
N ASP A 87 0.14 -4.92 -10.06
CA ASP A 87 -0.08 -5.99 -9.09
C ASP A 87 0.36 -7.36 -9.63
N THR A 88 -0.01 -7.65 -10.89
CA THR A 88 0.36 -8.92 -11.53
C THR A 88 1.88 -9.02 -11.70
N MET A 89 2.53 -7.95 -12.17
CA MET A 89 3.99 -7.92 -12.32
C MET A 89 4.70 -8.06 -10.97
N GLY A 90 4.23 -7.38 -9.93
CA GLY A 90 4.76 -7.50 -8.58
C GLY A 90 4.65 -8.94 -8.05
N ASN A 91 3.48 -9.57 -8.21
CA ASN A 91 3.26 -10.95 -7.79
C ASN A 91 4.16 -11.94 -8.54
N VAL A 92 4.36 -11.76 -9.86
CA VAL A 92 5.27 -12.61 -10.63
C VAL A 92 6.72 -12.44 -10.19
N ALA A 93 7.18 -11.20 -9.98
CA ALA A 93 8.54 -10.93 -9.53
C ALA A 93 8.82 -11.54 -8.14
N VAL A 94 7.89 -11.35 -7.18
CA VAL A 94 8.02 -11.89 -5.82
C VAL A 94 7.90 -13.42 -5.82
N GLY A 95 6.97 -13.99 -6.60
CA GLY A 95 6.82 -15.44 -6.73
C GLY A 95 8.02 -16.13 -7.38
N TRP A 96 8.60 -15.49 -8.40
CA TRP A 96 9.83 -15.97 -9.03
C TRP A 96 11.00 -15.97 -8.03
N LEU A 97 11.20 -14.86 -7.31
CA LEU A 97 12.20 -14.79 -6.24
C LEU A 97 11.95 -15.86 -5.15
N ALA A 98 10.70 -16.10 -4.79
CA ALA A 98 10.34 -17.08 -3.76
C ALA A 98 10.73 -18.52 -4.12
N THR A 99 10.90 -18.82 -5.41
CA THR A 99 11.35 -20.14 -5.88
C THR A 99 12.83 -20.39 -5.55
N PHE A 100 13.64 -19.33 -5.44
CA PHE A 100 15.08 -19.44 -5.17
C PHE A 100 15.44 -19.29 -3.69
N ILE A 101 14.84 -18.31 -3.01
CA ILE A 101 15.21 -17.93 -1.63
C ILE A 101 14.11 -18.23 -0.60
N GLY A 102 12.98 -18.79 -1.04
CA GLY A 102 11.84 -19.10 -0.17
C GLY A 102 10.93 -17.90 0.09
N LEU A 103 9.66 -18.20 0.41
CA LEU A 103 8.60 -17.21 0.63
C LEU A 103 8.95 -16.12 1.67
N PRO A 104 9.49 -16.45 2.87
CA PRO A 104 9.75 -15.45 3.91
C PRO A 104 10.80 -14.40 3.50
N LEU A 105 11.87 -14.85 2.84
CA LEU A 105 12.95 -13.95 2.40
C LEU A 105 12.51 -13.09 1.21
N SER A 106 11.72 -13.62 0.28
CA SER A 106 11.18 -12.82 -0.82
C SER A 106 10.17 -11.76 -0.35
N LEU A 107 9.31 -12.11 0.61
CA LEU A 107 8.35 -11.16 1.18
C LEU A 107 9.05 -10.06 2.00
N SER A 108 10.09 -10.39 2.76
CA SER A 108 10.86 -9.39 3.50
C SER A 108 11.65 -8.47 2.57
N LEU A 109 12.24 -8.98 1.49
CA LEU A 109 12.86 -8.15 0.44
C LEU A 109 11.86 -7.21 -0.23
N ALA A 110 10.67 -7.71 -0.57
CA ALA A 110 9.60 -6.88 -1.14
C ALA A 110 9.14 -5.80 -0.16
N ALA A 111 9.01 -6.14 1.13
CA ALA A 111 8.68 -5.19 2.20
C ALA A 111 9.77 -4.12 2.38
N LEU A 112 11.05 -4.49 2.33
CA LEU A 112 12.17 -3.56 2.40
C LEU A 112 12.19 -2.62 1.18
N ALA A 113 11.98 -3.15 -0.02
CA ALA A 113 11.89 -2.35 -1.24
C ALA A 113 10.72 -1.35 -1.18
N ALA A 114 9.54 -1.80 -0.72
CA ALA A 114 8.38 -0.93 -0.52
C ALA A 114 8.62 0.13 0.56
N GLY A 115 9.27 -0.23 1.67
CA GLY A 115 9.68 0.71 2.73
C GLY A 115 10.69 1.74 2.23
N ALA A 116 11.69 1.32 1.45
CA ALA A 116 12.67 2.21 0.83
C ALA A 116 12.01 3.15 -0.18
N TYR A 117 11.04 2.67 -0.97
CA TYR A 117 10.26 3.50 -1.87
C TYR A 117 9.42 4.53 -1.10
N ALA A 118 8.75 4.14 -0.02
CA ALA A 118 7.99 5.06 0.83
C ALA A 118 8.89 6.12 1.49
N LEU A 119 10.07 5.73 1.96
CA LEU A 119 11.10 6.64 2.49
C LEU A 119 11.63 7.59 1.41
N GLY A 120 11.89 7.07 0.21
CA GLY A 120 12.31 7.86 -0.95
C GLY A 120 11.23 8.86 -1.40
N LEU A 121 9.96 8.46 -1.37
CA LEU A 121 8.84 9.36 -1.65
C LEU A 121 8.77 10.50 -0.63
N ARG A 122 9.01 10.19 0.66
CA ARG A 122 9.06 11.17 1.74
C ARG A 122 10.22 12.17 1.59
N THR A 123 11.36 11.75 1.06
CA THR A 123 12.55 12.61 0.93
C THR A 123 12.63 13.35 -0.40
N LEU A 124 12.11 12.77 -1.49
CA LEU A 124 12.21 13.31 -2.85
C LEU A 124 10.99 14.15 -3.26
N LEU A 125 9.82 13.92 -2.64
CA LEU A 125 8.60 14.69 -2.87
C LEU A 125 8.03 15.23 -1.54
N PRO A 126 8.72 16.19 -0.89
CA PRO A 126 8.18 16.93 0.25
C PRO A 126 6.94 17.78 -0.12
N ASP A 127 6.63 17.96 -1.40
CA ASP A 127 5.41 18.64 -1.88
C ASP A 127 4.11 17.82 -1.74
N VAL A 128 4.16 16.55 -1.30
CA VAL A 128 2.93 15.80 -0.91
C VAL A 128 2.36 16.34 0.41
N ASP A 129 3.19 16.96 1.25
CA ASP A 129 2.77 17.66 2.48
C ASP A 129 2.06 19.00 2.18
N ARG A 130 1.97 19.39 0.90
CA ARG A 130 1.34 20.64 0.42
C ARG A 130 -0.02 20.44 -0.28
N LEU A 131 -0.55 19.22 -0.31
CA LEU A 131 -1.93 18.96 -0.74
C LEU A 131 -2.97 19.16 0.38
N ASP A 132 -2.56 19.68 1.53
CA ASP A 132 -3.43 20.28 2.55
C ASP A 132 -3.63 21.79 2.27
#